data_AF-A0A644X4L2-F1
#
_entry.id   AF-A0A644X4L2-F1
#
_cell.length_a   1.000
_cell.length_b   1.000
_cell.length_c   1.000
_cell.angle_alpha   90.00
_cell.angle_beta   90.00
_cell.angle_gamma   90.00
#
_symmetry.space_group_name_H-M   'P 1'
#
loop_
_entity.id
_entity.type
_entity.pdbx_description
1 polymer ?
#
loop_
_entity_poly.entity_id
_entity_poly.type
_entity_poly.pdbx_seq_one_letter_code
_entity_poly.pdbx_strand_id
1 'polypeptide(L)' 'MACKNPATGELISGSTSCAMCRRLIINAGISRVVIRETKTEYTVVHVEDWIRDDDSLPQSL' A
#
# COMPACT_ATOMS: atom_id res chain seq x y z
N MET A 1 -1.69 -0.38 -7.93
CA MET A 1 -1.22 -1.77 -7.67
C MET A 1 -2.39 -2.74 -7.85
N ALA A 2 -2.13 -3.98 -8.27
CA ALA A 2 -3.13 -5.05 -8.33
C ALA A 2 -2.45 -6.41 -8.06
N CYS A 3 -2.69 -7.02 -6.89
CA CYS A 3 -2.19 -8.35 -6.57
C CYS A 3 -3.13 -9.41 -7.13
N LYS A 4 -2.58 -10.44 -7.77
CA LYS A 4 -3.35 -11.53 -8.37
C LYS A 4 -2.98 -12.87 -7.74
N ASN A 5 -3.96 -13.73 -7.57
CA ASN A 5 -3.74 -15.13 -7.23
C ASN A 5 -2.97 -15.80 -8.38
N PRO A 6 -1.83 -16.46 -8.12
CA PRO A 6 -1.02 -17.05 -9.19
C PRO A 6 -1.69 -18.25 -9.88
N ALA A 7 -2.58 -18.96 -9.19
CA ALA A 7 -3.29 -20.11 -9.73
C ALA A 7 -4.52 -19.69 -10.56
N THR A 8 -5.30 -18.72 -10.08
CA THR A 8 -6.59 -18.34 -10.72
C THR A 8 -6.51 -17.06 -11.55
N GLY A 9 -5.51 -16.21 -11.32
CA GLY A 9 -5.37 -14.90 -11.96
C GLY A 9 -6.34 -13.84 -11.41
N GLU A 10 -7.19 -14.19 -10.46
CA GLU A 10 -8.15 -13.29 -9.81
C GLU A 10 -7.45 -12.29 -8.90
N LEU A 11 -8.08 -11.15 -8.66
CA LEU A 11 -7.55 -10.14 -7.74
C LEU A 11 -7.64 -10.63 -6.29
N ILE A 12 -6.58 -10.38 -5.52
CA ILE A 12 -6.57 -10.64 -4.07
C ILE A 12 -7.16 -9.42 -3.37
N SER A 13 -8.38 -9.57 -2.85
CA SER A 13 -9.10 -8.54 -2.11
C SER A 13 -8.39 -8.16 -0.80
N GLY A 14 -8.41 -6.87 -0.45
CA GLY A 14 -7.81 -6.38 0.79
C GLY A 14 -6.27 -6.48 0.84
N SER A 15 -5.64 -6.76 -0.30
CA SER A 15 -4.18 -6.73 -0.40
C SER A 15 -3.67 -5.29 -0.34
N THR A 16 -2.64 -5.07 0.47
CA THR A 16 -1.97 -3.77 0.58
C THR A 16 -0.45 -3.95 0.50
N SER A 17 0.27 -2.83 0.40
CA SER A 17 1.73 -2.84 0.36
C SER A 17 2.31 -3.37 1.67
N CYS A 18 3.16 -4.38 1.61
CA CYS A 18 3.92 -4.85 2.77
C CYS A 18 4.95 -3.79 3.21
N ALA A 19 5.53 -3.94 4.41
CA ALA A 19 6.51 -2.99 4.94
C ALA A 19 7.67 -2.70 3.97
N MET A 20 8.17 -3.74 3.28
CA MET A 20 9.23 -3.57 2.26
C MET A 20 8.79 -2.67 1.11
N CYS A 21 7.60 -2.90 0.55
CA CYS A 21 7.07 -2.09 -0.54
C CYS A 21 6.76 -0.66 -0.09
N ARG A 22 6.17 -0.48 1.12
CA ARG A 22 5.89 0.85 1.68
C ARG A 22 7.17 1.69 1.77
N ARG A 23 8.26 1.10 2.26
CA ARG A 23 9.56 1.80 2.34
C ARG A 23 10.06 2.27 0.98
N LEU A 24 9.95 1.44 -0.07
CA LEU A 24 10.33 1.84 -1.42
C LEU A 24 9.43 2.97 -1.97
N ILE A 25 8.12 2.90 -1.71
CA ILE A 25 7.15 3.91 -2.14
C ILE A 25 7.43 5.26 -1.45
N ILE A 26 7.70 5.25 -0.14
CA ILE A 26 8.06 6.45 0.63
C ILE A 26 9.35 7.06 0.08
N ASN A 27 10.40 6.26 -0.10
CA ASN A 27 11.70 6.74 -0.60
C ASN A 27 11.63 7.28 -2.03
N ALA A 28 10.65 6.84 -2.83
CA ALA A 28 10.40 7.35 -4.16
C ALA A 28 9.65 8.71 -4.17
N GLY A 29 9.23 9.22 -3.01
CA GLY A 29 8.49 10.48 -2.91
C GLY A 29 7.06 10.40 -3.44
N ILE A 30 6.46 9.21 -3.49
CA ILE A 30 5.08 9.02 -3.94
C ILE A 30 4.12 9.56 -2.88
N SER A 31 3.14 10.37 -3.28
CA SER A 31 2.16 10.96 -2.35
C SER A 31 0.92 10.09 -2.11
N ARG A 32 0.54 9.27 -3.09
CA ARG A 32 -0.70 8.50 -3.08
C ARG A 32 -0.54 7.15 -3.76
N VAL A 33 -1.12 6.11 -3.19
CA VAL A 33 -1.20 4.77 -3.79
C VAL A 33 -2.65 4.41 -4.07
N VAL A 34 -2.93 4.02 -5.31
CA VAL A 34 -4.24 3.51 -5.74
C VAL A 34 -4.17 1.99 -5.84
N ILE A 35 -5.03 1.31 -5.10
CA ILE A 35 -5.12 -0.16 -5.04
C ILE A 35 -6.43 -0.56 -5.70
N ARG A 36 -6.37 -1.41 -6.72
CA ARG A 36 -7.56 -1.87 -7.43
C ARG A 36 -8.18 -3.06 -6.68
N GLU A 37 -9.44 -2.93 -6.27
CA GLU A 37 -10.19 -4.00 -5.58
C GLU A 37 -10.96 -4.86 -6.59
N THR A 38 -11.65 -4.22 -7.53
CA THR A 38 -12.45 -4.90 -8.56
C THR A 38 -12.20 -4.27 -9.94
N LYS A 39 -13.04 -4.56 -10.94
CA LYS A 39 -12.94 -3.92 -12.26
C LYS A 39 -13.27 -2.41 -12.22
N THR A 40 -14.10 -2.00 -11.29
CA THR A 40 -14.66 -0.64 -11.22
C THR A 40 -14.36 0.07 -9.90
N GLU A 41 -13.88 -0.65 -8.89
CA GLU A 41 -13.64 -0.12 -7.55
C GLU A 41 -12.16 -0.14 -7.18
N TYR A 42 -11.77 0.84 -6.37
CA TYR A 42 -10.41 1.00 -5.89
C TYR A 42 -10.40 1.67 -4.51
N THR A 43 -9.36 1.36 -3.75
CA THR A 43 -9.03 2.02 -2.49
C THR A 43 -7.85 2.95 -2.71
N VAL A 44 -7.80 4.02 -1.93
CA VAL A 44 -6.76 5.03 -1.98
C VAL A 44 -6.11 5.11 -0.62
N VAL A 45 -4.79 5.13 -0.62
CA VAL A 45 -3.99 5.34 0.58
C VAL A 45 -3.09 6.54 0.37
N HIS A 46 -3.09 7.46 1.34
CA HIS A 46 -2.12 8.54 1.38
C HIS A 46 -0.82 8.00 1.99
N VAL A 47 0.30 8.22 1.31
CA VAL A 47 1.59 7.66 1.75
C VAL A 47 2.05 8.30 3.07
N GLU A 48 1.61 9.53 3.33
CA GLU A 48 1.85 10.22 4.60
C GLU A 48 1.32 9.44 5.82
N ASP A 49 0.19 8.74 5.69
CA ASP A 49 -0.39 7.94 6.77
C ASP A 49 0.58 6.83 7.20
N TRP A 50 1.30 6.23 6.25
CA TRP A 50 2.32 5.22 6.56
C TRP A 50 3.54 5.78 7.26
N ILE A 51 3.82 7.08 7.15
CA ILE A 51 4.94 7.72 7.84
C ILE A 51 4.51 8.10 9.25
N ARG A 52 3.28 8.58 9.43
CA ARG A 52 2.76 9.00 10.74
C ARG A 52 2.50 7.80 11.66
N ASP A 53 1.99 6.70 11.10
CA ASP A 53 1.62 5.49 11.84
C ASP A 53 2.71 4.40 11.77
N ASP A 54 3.96 4.76 11.45
CA ASP A 54 5.06 3.81 11.40
C ASP A 54 5.54 3.45 12.82
N ASP A 55 5.15 2.26 13.30
CA ASP A 55 5.57 1.70 14.60
C ASP A 55 7.09 1.57 14.76
N SER A 56 7.88 1.67 13.68
CA SER A 56 9.35 1.65 13.74
C SER A 56 9.98 3.02 14.02
N LEU A 57 9.21 4.10 13.96
CA LEU A 57 9.73 5.43 14.29
C LEU A 57 9.93 5.57 15.81
N PRO A 58 11.02 6.24 16.23
CA PRO A 58 11.20 6.56 17.63
C PRO A 58 10.05 7.45 18.10
N GLN A 59 9.50 7.15 19.29
CA GLN A 59 8.51 8.03 19.93
C GLN A 59 9.08 9.44 20.04
N SER A 60 8.33 10.42 19.53
CA SER A 60 8.67 11.83 19.66
C SER A 60 8.76 12.20 21.14
N LEU A 61 9.92 12.76 21.54
CA LEU A 61 10.22 13.28 22.89
C LEU A 61 9.32 14.46 23.27
#